data_AF-A0A833DIB4-F1
#
_entry.id   AF-A0A833DIB4-F1
#
_cell.length_a   1.000
_cell.length_b   1.000
_cell.length_c   1.000
_cell.angle_alpha   90.00
_cell.angle_beta   90.00
_cell.angle_gamma   90.00
#
_symmetry.space_group_name_H-M   'P 1'
#
loop_
_entity.id
_entity.type
_entity.pdbx_description
1 polymer ?
#
loop_
_entity_poly.entity_id
_entity_poly.type
_entity_poly.pdbx_seq_one_letter_code
_entity_poly.pdbx_strand_id
1 'polypeptide(L)' 'EDVLAELNKEELIKKQKIIIFSASSNSDSEMDELVSKRGAYTYVRKPVDVDKLLELISGIK' A
#
# COMPACT_ATOMS: atom_id res chain seq x y z
N GLU A 1 -10.40 1.24 13.46
CA GLU A 1 -8.98 1.16 13.84
C GLU A 1 -8.12 1.36 12.61
N ASP A 2 -7.03 2.12 12.71
CA ASP A 2 -6.20 2.54 11.59
C ASP A 2 -4.95 1.64 11.54
N VAL A 3 -5.03 0.57 10.75
CA VAL A 3 -4.00 -0.49 10.66
C VAL A 3 -2.61 0.07 10.37
N LEU A 4 -2.53 1.13 9.55
CA LEU A 4 -1.25 1.75 9.20
C LEU A 4 -0.67 2.58 10.36
N ALA A 5 -1.51 3.17 11.21
CA ALA A 5 -1.06 3.84 12.42
C ALA A 5 -0.38 2.87 13.38
N GLU A 6 -0.95 1.68 13.56
CA GLU A 6 -0.38 0.64 14.43
C GLU A 6 0.93 0.10 13.89
N LEU A 7 0.96 -0.23 12.60
CA LEU A 7 2.18 -0.72 11.93
C LEU A 7 3.31 0.33 11.94
N ASN A 8 2.97 1.62 11.91
CA ASN A 8 3.96 2.69 12.05
C ASN A 8 4.44 2.82 13.50
N LYS A 9 3.54 2.69 14.49
CA LYS A 9 3.87 2.72 15.93
C LYS A 9 4.85 1.61 16.32
N GLU A 10 4.73 0.44 15.70
CA GLU A 10 5.62 -0.70 15.94
C GLU A 10 6.90 -0.69 15.07
N GLU A 11 7.10 0.36 14.26
CA GLU A 11 8.16 0.48 13.24
C GLU A 11 8.19 -0.68 12.23
N LEU A 12 7.18 -1.53 12.22
CA LEU A 12 7.04 -2.67 11.31
C LEU A 12 6.86 -2.18 9.87
N ILE A 13 6.21 -1.02 9.69
CA ILE A 13 6.02 -0.39 8.38
C ILE A 13 7.34 -0.09 7.65
N LYS A 14 8.44 0.11 8.38
CA LYS A 14 9.78 0.34 7.81
C LYS A 14 10.55 -0.96 7.56
N LYS A 15 10.14 -2.06 8.20
CA LYS A 15 10.78 -3.38 8.12
C LYS A 15 10.18 -4.25 7.02
N GLN A 16 8.99 -3.91 6.54
CA GLN A 16 8.27 -4.68 5.53
C GLN A 16 7.69 -3.78 4.44
N LYS A 17 7.66 -4.25 3.20
CA LYS A 17 7.05 -3.53 2.09
C LYS A 17 5.55 -3.79 2.08
N ILE A 18 4.78 -2.80 2.51
CA ILE A 18 3.32 -2.90 2.59
C ILE A 18 2.70 -2.41 1.28
N ILE A 19 1.92 -3.27 0.63
CA ILE A 19 1.12 -2.91 -0.55
C ILE A 19 -0.34 -2.81 -0.12
N ILE A 20 -0.96 -1.65 -0.33
CA ILE A 20 -2.36 -1.42 0.04
C ILE A 20 -3.27 -1.73 -1.15
N PHE A 21 -4.31 -2.53 -0.94
CA PHE A 21 -5.30 -2.78 -1.98
C PHE A 21 -6.49 -1.82 -1.80
N SER A 22 -6.62 -0.84 -2.69
CA SER A 22 -7.71 0.14 -2.63
C SER A 22 -9.02 -0.41 -3.21
N ALA A 23 -10.12 -0.06 -2.56
CA ALA A 23 -11.45 -0.22 -3.13
C ALA A 23 -11.66 0.85 -4.22
N SER A 24 -12.50 0.56 -5.21
CA SER A 24 -12.75 1.43 -6.37
C SER A 24 -13.28 2.82 -5.97
N SER A 25 -13.90 2.92 -4.80
CA SER A 25 -14.49 4.12 -4.19
C SER A 25 -13.49 5.05 -3.50
N ASN A 26 -12.26 4.61 -3.26
CA ASN A 26 -11.28 5.41 -2.53
C ASN A 26 -10.58 6.36 -3.50
N SER A 27 -10.37 7.61 -3.07
CA SER A 27 -9.74 8.61 -3.92
C SER A 27 -8.24 8.38 -4.01
N ASP A 28 -7.64 8.66 -5.16
CA ASP A 28 -6.19 8.50 -5.35
C ASP A 28 -5.42 9.38 -4.35
N SER A 29 -5.96 10.55 -3.98
CA SER A 29 -5.41 11.43 -2.95
C SER A 29 -5.33 10.79 -1.57
N GLU A 30 -6.33 10.00 -1.16
CA GLU A 30 -6.30 9.29 0.12
C GLU A 30 -5.20 8.23 0.11
N MET A 31 -5.05 7.51 -1.01
CA MET A 31 -4.04 6.48 -1.18
C MET A 31 -2.62 7.06 -1.21
N ASP A 32 -2.44 8.20 -1.86
CA ASP A 32 -1.17 8.93 -1.89
C ASP A 32 -0.76 9.40 -0.50
N GLU A 33 -1.71 9.79 0.36
CA GLU A 33 -1.42 10.10 1.77
C GLU A 33 -0.97 8.86 2.54
N LEU A 34 -1.52 7.67 2.27
CA LEU A 34 -1.10 6.43 2.93
C LEU A 34 0.32 6.01 2.52
N VAL A 35 0.67 6.17 1.25
CA VAL A 35 2.04 5.90 0.78
C VAL A 35 3.01 6.96 1.32
N SER A 36 2.71 8.24 1.08
CA SER A 36 3.64 9.35 1.35
C SER A 36 3.81 9.64 2.84
N LYS A 37 2.72 9.58 3.63
CA LYS A 37 2.75 9.97 5.05
C LYS A 37 2.83 8.80 6.00
N ARG A 38 2.35 7.62 5.59
CA ARG A 38 2.26 6.46 6.50
C ARG A 38 3.27 5.36 6.20
N GLY A 39 4.07 5.50 5.14
CA GLY A 39 5.19 4.60 4.87
C GLY A 39 4.77 3.29 4.21
N ALA A 40 3.57 3.21 3.62
CA ALA A 40 3.26 2.12 2.72
C ALA A 40 4.17 2.18 1.48
N TYR A 41 4.54 1.02 0.94
CA TYR A 41 5.42 0.95 -0.21
C TYR A 41 4.71 1.43 -1.49
N THR A 42 3.48 0.98 -1.68
CA THR A 42 2.63 1.39 -2.80
C THR A 42 1.18 0.97 -2.55
N TYR A 43 0.28 1.34 -3.46
CA TYR A 43 -1.10 0.88 -3.48
C TYR A 43 -1.49 0.31 -4.84
N VAL A 44 -2.50 -0.54 -4.83
CA VAL A 44 -3.02 -1.28 -5.98
C VAL A 44 -4.52 -1.07 -6.04
N ARG A 45 -5.03 -0.53 -7.15
CA ARG A 45 -6.44 -0.25 -7.33
C ARG A 45 -7.21 -1.45 -7.85
N LYS A 46 -8.35 -1.74 -7.23
CA LYS A 46 -9.27 -2.77 -7.73
C LYS A 46 -10.24 -2.22 -8.79
N PRO A 47 -10.58 -3.00 -9.83
CA PRO A 47 -10.08 -4.35 -10.11
C PRO A 47 -8.61 -4.32 -10.56
N VAL A 48 -7.82 -5.25 -10.01
CA VAL A 48 -6.39 -5.36 -10.32
C VAL A 48 -6.18 -6.50 -11.31
N ASP A 49 -5.34 -6.23 -12.30
CA ASP A 49 -4.83 -7.22 -13.24
C ASP A 49 -3.74 -8.07 -12.56
N VAL A 50 -3.88 -9.40 -12.61
CA VAL A 50 -2.98 -10.33 -11.91
C VAL A 50 -1.57 -10.25 -12.46
N ASP A 51 -1.40 -10.08 -13.77
CA ASP A 51 -0.09 -9.94 -14.39
C ASP A 51 0.60 -8.66 -13.92
N LYS A 52 -0.14 -7.54 -13.87
CA LYS A 52 0.40 -6.28 -13.32
C LYS A 52 0.78 -6.39 -11.85
N LEU A 53 0.02 -7.15 -11.06
CA LEU A 53 0.34 -7.40 -9.66
C LEU A 53 1.64 -8.23 -9.54
N LEU A 54 1.81 -9.25 -10.37
CA LEU A 54 3.02 -10.08 -10.39
C LEU A 54 4.24 -9.27 -10.82
N GLU A 55 4.12 -8.39 -11.82
CA GLU A 55 5.20 -7.48 -12.21
C GLU A 55 5.60 -6.56 -11.05
N LEU A 56 4.62 -6.00 -10.34
CA LEU A 56 4.86 -5.12 -9.19
C LEU A 56 5.56 -5.85 -8.04
N ILE A 57 5.13 -7.08 -7.73
CA ILE A 57 5.77 -7.92 -6.70
C ILE A 57 7.17 -8.37 -7.14
N SER A 58 7.37 -8.70 -8.41
CA SER A 58 8.67 -9.09 -8.95
C SER A 58 9.69 -7.94 -8.93
N GLY A 59 9.22 -6.70 -9.11
CA GLY A 59 10.04 -5.48 -9.02
C GLY A 59 10.46 -5.11 -7.60
N ILE A 60 9.87 -5.73 -6.59
CA ILE A 60 10.18 -5.48 -5.17
C ILE A 60 11.46 -6.24 -4.79
N LYS A 61 12.61 -5.56 -4.87
CA LYS A 61 13.92 -6.04 -4.39
C LYS A 61 14.17 -5.81 -2.90
#